data_AF-A0A9X3ENG7-F1
#
_entry.id   AF-A0A9X3ENG7-F1
#
_cell.length_a   1.000
_cell.length_b   1.000
_cell.length_c   1.000
_cell.angle_alpha   90.00
_cell.angle_beta   90.00
_cell.angle_gamma   90.00
#
_symmetry.space_group_name_H-M   'P 1'
#
loop_
_entity.id
_entity.type
_entity.pdbx_description
1 polymer ?
#
loop_
_entity_poly.entity_id
_entity_poly.type
_entity_poly.pdbx_seq_one_letter_code
_entity_poly.pdbx_strand_id
1 'polypeptide(L)'
;MEGTPSAPGPIEEATVLAVVGELISAVGDGRGLGHLNLDASLERELGLGSLERVELLGRLEARLGVVFPEEALSVADTPRQLVALARKARGDGASDMPQSTGPKAHVPEDLSSRPTRRRRRPRPRRR
;
A
#
# COMPACT_ATOMS: atom_id res chain seq x y z
N MET A 1 10.28 -10.32 37.26
CA MET A 1 9.29 -9.60 36.44
C MET A 1 9.84 -9.55 35.04
N GLU A 2 9.51 -10.57 34.24
CA GLU A 2 9.89 -10.61 32.83
C GLU A 2 9.00 -9.63 32.06
N GLY A 3 9.54 -8.48 31.72
CA GLY A 3 8.96 -7.61 30.70
C GLY A 3 9.27 -8.22 29.35
N THR A 4 8.44 -9.13 28.86
CA THR A 4 8.47 -9.48 27.44
C THR A 4 8.25 -8.19 26.65
N PRO A 5 9.17 -7.76 25.76
CA PRO A 5 8.88 -6.64 24.88
C PRO A 5 7.63 -7.04 24.10
N SER A 6 6.54 -6.30 24.33
CA SER A 6 5.30 -6.46 23.58
C SER A 6 5.71 -6.41 22.10
N ALA A 7 5.45 -7.50 21.38
CA ALA A 7 5.46 -7.45 19.94
C ALA A 7 4.67 -6.20 19.54
N PRO A 8 5.13 -5.43 18.53
CA PRO A 8 4.38 -4.25 18.13
C PRO A 8 2.93 -4.71 17.89
N GLY A 9 1.97 -4.07 18.57
CA GLY A 9 0.57 -4.47 18.48
C GLY A 9 0.06 -4.30 17.04
N PRO A 10 -1.15 -4.78 16.72
CA PRO A 10 -1.78 -4.42 15.44
C PRO A 10 -1.75 -2.90 15.26
N ILE A 11 -1.62 -2.41 14.03
CA ILE A 11 -1.75 -0.97 13.77
C ILE A 11 -3.19 -0.58 14.13
N GLU A 12 -3.35 0.02 15.30
CA GLU A 12 -4.62 0.47 15.84
C GLU A 12 -4.99 1.82 15.24
N GLU A 13 -6.22 1.90 14.74
CA GLU A 13 -6.85 3.13 14.25
C GLU A 13 -6.74 4.27 15.28
N ALA A 14 -6.89 3.93 16.57
CA ALA A 14 -6.73 4.85 17.69
C ALA A 14 -5.33 5.47 17.77
N THR A 15 -4.27 4.73 17.45
CA THR A 15 -2.90 5.26 17.45
C THR A 15 -2.72 6.28 16.34
N VAL A 16 -3.24 6.00 15.14
CA VAL A 16 -3.17 6.96 14.03
C VAL A 16 -3.96 8.23 14.35
N LEU A 17 -5.18 8.09 14.87
CA LEU A 17 -5.99 9.24 15.29
C LEU A 17 -5.32 10.06 16.39
N ALA A 18 -4.67 9.42 17.37
CA ALA A 18 -3.93 10.10 18.42
C ALA A 18 -2.80 10.96 17.84
N VAL A 19 -1.98 10.41 16.93
CA VAL A 19 -0.88 11.15 16.30
C VAL A 19 -1.41 12.32 15.44
N VAL A 20 -2.53 12.10 14.71
CA VAL A 20 -3.19 13.19 13.96
C VAL A 20 -3.66 14.30 14.90
N GLY A 21 -4.32 13.94 16.01
CA GLY A 21 -4.78 14.90 17.01
C GLY A 21 -3.64 15.66 17.69
N GLU A 22 -2.53 14.98 18.00
CA GLU A 22 -1.31 15.61 18.53
C GLU A 22 -0.74 16.64 17.55
N LEU A 23 -0.71 16.32 16.25
CA LEU A 23 -0.23 17.25 15.23
C LEU A 23 -1.17 18.46 15.10
N ILE A 24 -2.49 18.25 15.01
CA ILE A 24 -3.48 19.35 14.95
C ILE A 24 -3.32 20.30 16.14
N SER A 25 -3.09 19.74 17.33
CA SER A 25 -2.87 20.51 18.56
C SER A 25 -1.54 21.27 18.57
N ALA A 26 -0.52 20.76 17.88
CA ALA A 26 0.81 21.35 17.82
C ALA A 26 0.91 22.49 16.79
N VAL A 27 0.22 22.38 15.65
CA VAL A 27 0.41 23.28 14.49
C VAL A 27 -0.67 24.36 14.39
N GLY A 28 -1.85 24.18 15.00
CA GLY A 28 -2.96 25.13 14.86
C GLY A 28 -3.69 25.46 16.18
N ASP A 29 -4.79 26.22 16.06
CA ASP A 29 -5.69 26.57 17.18
C ASP A 29 -6.57 25.38 17.64
N GLY A 30 -6.29 24.15 17.21
CA GLY A 30 -7.10 22.96 17.53
C GLY A 30 -8.41 22.82 16.72
N ARG A 31 -8.69 23.67 15.73
CA ARG A 31 -9.95 23.68 14.96
C ARG A 31 -10.28 22.34 14.28
N GLY A 32 -9.26 21.60 13.83
CA GLY A 32 -9.43 20.28 13.24
C GLY A 32 -9.85 19.19 14.23
N LEU A 33 -9.66 19.39 15.55
CA LEU A 33 -9.94 18.36 16.57
C LEU A 33 -11.42 18.03 16.66
N GLY A 34 -12.30 19.02 16.44
CA GLY A 34 -13.75 18.81 16.46
C GLY A 34 -14.27 17.94 15.29
N HIS A 35 -13.46 17.77 14.24
CA HIS A 35 -13.79 16.99 13.04
C HIS A 35 -12.95 15.72 12.91
N LEU A 36 -12.13 15.40 13.92
CA LEU A 36 -11.20 14.27 13.86
C LEU A 36 -11.94 12.93 13.83
N ASN A 37 -11.88 12.25 12.69
CA ASN A 37 -12.40 10.91 12.48
C ASN A 37 -11.58 10.18 11.40
N LEU A 38 -11.76 8.86 11.27
CA LEU A 38 -11.05 8.02 10.30
C LEU A 38 -11.29 8.41 8.86
N ASP A 39 -12.48 8.89 8.54
CA ASP A 39 -12.88 9.27 7.19
C ASP A 39 -12.72 10.79 6.93
N ALA A 40 -12.22 11.55 7.92
CA ALA A 40 -12.06 12.99 7.80
C ALA A 40 -10.95 13.34 6.80
N SER A 41 -11.18 14.36 5.96
CA SER A 41 -10.17 14.85 5.03
C SER A 41 -9.04 15.55 5.78
N LEU A 42 -7.80 15.06 5.63
CA LEU A 42 -6.61 15.65 6.25
C LEU A 42 -6.48 17.14 5.92
N GLU A 43 -6.68 17.51 4.65
CA GLU A 43 -6.56 18.91 4.21
C GLU A 43 -7.84 19.71 4.47
N ARG A 44 -9.01 19.24 3.99
CA ARG A 44 -10.23 20.06 3.96
C ARG A 44 -10.91 20.19 5.32
N GLU A 45 -10.86 19.14 6.14
CA GLU A 45 -11.55 19.10 7.44
C GLU A 45 -10.59 19.29 8.60
N LEU A 46 -9.39 18.71 8.53
CA LEU A 46 -8.40 18.81 9.59
C LEU A 46 -7.40 19.96 9.38
N GLY A 47 -7.37 20.57 8.19
CA GLY A 47 -6.51 21.73 7.90
C GLY A 47 -5.02 21.39 7.77
N LEU A 48 -4.67 20.13 7.53
CA LEU A 48 -3.29 19.66 7.39
C LEU A 48 -2.84 19.79 5.93
N GLY A 49 -2.02 20.81 5.67
CA GLY A 49 -1.41 21.04 4.37
C GLY A 49 -0.29 20.04 4.05
N SER A 50 0.38 20.24 2.92
CA SER A 50 1.42 19.32 2.43
C SER A 50 2.59 19.18 3.41
N LEU A 51 2.99 20.25 4.10
CA LEU A 51 4.10 20.22 5.06
C LEU A 51 3.70 19.46 6.32
N GLU A 52 2.50 19.73 6.84
CA GLU A 52 1.94 19.03 7.99
C GLU A 52 1.75 17.55 7.69
N ARG A 53 1.38 17.19 6.46
CA ARG A 53 1.29 15.79 6.02
C ARG A 53 2.65 15.10 5.97
N VAL A 54 3.72 15.79 5.54
CA VAL A 54 5.10 15.27 5.61
C VAL A 54 5.49 15.01 7.06
N GLU A 55 5.22 15.95 7.95
CA GLU A 55 5.49 15.79 9.38
C GLU A 55 4.66 14.66 10.00
N LEU A 56 3.37 14.57 9.65
CA LEU A 56 2.46 13.53 10.10
C LEU A 56 3.00 12.14 9.76
N LEU A 57 3.44 11.94 8.52
CA LEU A 57 4.02 10.68 8.09
C LEU A 57 5.26 10.34 8.92
N GLY A 58 6.21 11.28 9.08
CA GLY A 58 7.40 11.04 9.90
C GLY A 58 7.09 10.69 11.36
N ARG A 59 6.09 11.34 11.97
CA ARG A 59 5.62 10.99 13.33
C ARG A 59 5.00 9.59 13.37
N LEU A 60 4.21 9.22 12.37
CA LEU A 60 3.61 7.89 12.27
C LEU A 60 4.67 6.80 12.05
N GLU A 61 5.68 7.04 11.22
CA GLU A 61 6.82 6.12 11.02
C GLU A 61 7.55 5.86 12.33
N ALA A 62 7.89 6.93 13.05
CA ALA A 62 8.55 6.84 14.35
C ALA A 62 7.70 6.11 15.39
N ARG A 63 6.38 6.33 15.39
CA ARG A 63 5.45 5.74 16.38
C ARG A 63 5.11 4.28 16.08
N LEU A 64 4.98 3.93 14.80
CA LEU A 64 4.52 2.62 14.35
C LEU A 64 5.69 1.68 13.96
N GLY A 65 6.90 2.22 13.82
CA GLY A 65 8.07 1.46 13.38
C GLY A 65 7.95 0.98 11.93
N VAL A 66 7.28 1.75 11.08
CA VAL A 66 7.08 1.46 9.64
C VAL A 66 7.73 2.55 8.79
N VAL A 67 7.87 2.28 7.50
CA VAL A 67 8.27 3.29 6.51
C VAL A 67 7.14 3.41 5.48
N PHE A 68 6.59 4.60 5.31
CA PHE A 68 5.58 4.85 4.28
C PHE A 68 6.23 4.94 2.90
N PRO A 69 5.54 4.50 1.85
CA PRO A 69 5.99 4.70 0.49
C PRO A 69 5.90 6.19 0.10
N GLU A 70 6.73 6.64 -0.85
CA GLU A 70 6.78 8.04 -1.29
C GLU A 70 5.42 8.56 -1.78
N GLU A 71 4.60 7.69 -2.36
CA GLU A 71 3.28 8.03 -2.87
C GLU A 71 2.26 8.29 -1.75
N ALA A 72 2.57 7.97 -0.48
CA ALA A 72 1.64 8.12 0.65
C ALA A 72 1.11 9.56 0.79
N LEU A 73 1.95 10.57 0.53
CA LEU A 73 1.54 11.98 0.52
C LEU A 73 0.47 12.30 -0.52
N SER A 74 0.49 11.58 -1.65
CA SER A 74 -0.44 11.78 -2.76
C SER A 74 -1.69 10.91 -2.67
N VAL A 75 -1.60 9.73 -2.03
CA VAL A 75 -2.71 8.76 -1.98
C VAL A 75 -3.52 8.78 -0.69
N ALA A 76 -2.96 9.28 0.41
CA ALA A 76 -3.60 9.24 1.72
C ALA A 76 -4.22 10.58 2.07
N ASP A 77 -5.51 10.75 1.79
CA ASP A 77 -6.29 11.95 2.11
C ASP A 77 -7.09 11.84 3.40
N THR A 78 -7.10 10.67 4.03
CA THR A 78 -7.84 10.37 5.26
C THR A 78 -7.00 9.54 6.25
N PRO A 79 -7.24 9.65 7.57
CA PRO A 79 -6.56 8.80 8.56
C PRO A 79 -6.77 7.29 8.32
N ARG A 80 -7.93 6.88 7.80
CA ARG A 80 -8.19 5.47 7.42
C ARG A 80 -7.23 4.98 6.34
N GLN A 81 -6.92 5.81 5.34
CA GLN A 81 -5.94 5.45 4.31
C GLN A 81 -4.53 5.34 4.89
N LEU A 82 -4.17 6.21 5.85
CA LEU A 82 -2.89 6.10 6.58
C LEU A 82 -2.78 4.78 7.35
N VAL A 83 -3.86 4.35 8.03
CA VAL A 83 -3.90 3.04 8.70
C VAL A 83 -3.68 1.90 7.70
N ALA A 84 -4.36 1.94 6.55
CA ALA A 84 -4.24 0.90 5.52
C ALA A 84 -2.81 0.83 4.95
N LEU A 85 -2.19 1.98 4.67
CA LEU A 85 -0.81 2.06 4.20
C LEU A 85 0.19 1.58 5.27
N ALA A 86 0.00 1.95 6.53
CA ALA A 86 0.85 1.49 7.62
C ALA A 86 0.80 -0.04 7.80
N ARG A 87 -0.40 -0.64 7.71
CA ARG A 87 -0.56 -2.12 7.74
C ARG A 87 0.13 -2.79 6.55
N LYS A 88 0.03 -2.20 5.35
CA LYS A 88 0.72 -2.70 4.16
C LYS A 88 2.23 -2.60 4.30
N ALA A 89 2.75 -1.47 4.79
CA ALA A 89 4.17 -1.24 5.01
C ALA A 89 4.78 -2.20 6.04
N ARG A 90 4.01 -2.56 7.07
CA ARG A 90 4.43 -3.48 8.11
C ARG A 90 4.44 -4.96 7.68
N GLY A 91 3.78 -5.28 6.58
CA GLY A 91 3.62 -6.68 6.14
C GLY A 91 2.53 -7.44 6.88
N ASP A 92 1.66 -6.77 7.66
CA ASP A 92 0.43 -7.37 8.21
C ASP A 92 -0.54 -7.86 7.12
N GLY A 93 -0.28 -7.50 5.84
CA GLY A 93 -0.96 -8.02 4.65
C GLY A 93 -0.15 -9.04 3.83
N ALA A 94 1.04 -9.47 4.27
CA ALA A 94 1.92 -10.37 3.50
C ALA A 94 1.69 -11.86 3.83
N SER A 95 0.43 -12.28 3.89
CA SER A 95 0.03 -13.69 3.80
C SER A 95 -0.94 -13.91 2.65
N ASP A 96 -0.72 -13.27 1.49
CA ASP A 96 -1.24 -13.75 0.21
C ASP A 96 -0.47 -13.12 -0.97
N MET A 97 0.64 -13.75 -1.38
CA MET A 97 0.90 -14.19 -2.77
C MET A 97 2.39 -14.45 -3.07
N PRO A 98 2.68 -15.48 -3.89
CA PRO A 98 4.03 -15.85 -4.30
C PRO A 98 4.58 -14.85 -5.33
N GLN A 99 5.75 -14.29 -5.03
CA GLN A 99 6.57 -13.57 -6.00
C GLN A 99 7.02 -14.54 -7.09
N SER A 100 6.31 -14.54 -8.22
CA SER A 100 6.78 -15.16 -9.45
C SER A 100 7.92 -14.32 -10.01
N THR A 101 9.15 -14.65 -9.62
CA THR A 101 10.36 -14.23 -10.34
C THR A 101 10.31 -14.80 -11.77
N GLY A 102 10.07 -13.93 -12.75
CA GLY A 102 10.20 -14.22 -14.17
C GLY A 102 10.83 -13.02 -14.90
N PRO A 103 11.98 -13.18 -15.57
CA PRO A 103 12.80 -12.06 -16.03
C PRO A 103 12.27 -11.40 -17.31
N LYS A 104 12.67 -10.13 -17.49
CA LYS A 104 12.59 -9.36 -18.74
C LYS A 104 13.13 -10.18 -19.93
N ALA A 105 12.28 -10.41 -20.94
CA ALA A 105 12.71 -10.60 -22.33
C ALA A 105 11.53 -10.33 -23.28
N HIS A 106 11.23 -9.05 -23.52
CA HIS A 106 10.50 -8.68 -24.73
C HIS A 106 11.53 -8.49 -25.84
N VAL A 107 11.76 -9.56 -26.59
CA VAL A 107 12.31 -9.49 -27.95
C VAL A 107 11.12 -9.72 -28.90
N PRO A 108 10.68 -8.74 -29.69
CA PRO A 108 9.72 -9.01 -30.74
C PRO A 108 10.53 -9.42 -31.96
N GLU A 109 10.79 -10.72 -32.11
CA GLU A 109 11.38 -11.23 -33.35
C GLU A 109 10.62 -12.47 -33.83
N ASP A 110 9.97 -12.24 -34.97
CA ASP A 110 9.86 -13.14 -36.12
C ASP A 110 8.65 -14.07 -36.29
N LEU A 111 7.99 -13.81 -37.43
CA LEU A 111 7.39 -14.72 -38.40
C LEU A 111 7.14 -16.18 -37.95
N SER A 112 5.86 -16.55 -37.84
CA SER A 112 5.39 -17.79 -38.48
C SER A 112 3.88 -17.90 -38.49
N SER A 113 3.33 -17.75 -39.70
CA SER A 113 2.01 -18.22 -40.07
C SER A 113 1.85 -19.72 -39.75
N ARG A 114 0.71 -20.02 -39.11
CA ARG A 114 0.35 -21.31 -38.51
C ARG A 114 0.41 -22.50 -39.48
N PRO A 115 0.77 -23.69 -38.96
CA PRO A 115 0.61 -24.97 -39.65
C PRO A 115 -0.78 -25.56 -39.38
N THR A 116 -1.27 -26.45 -40.25
CA THR A 116 -1.95 -27.69 -39.82
C THR A 116 -1.94 -28.74 -40.93
N ARG A 117 -0.98 -29.67 -40.83
CA ARG A 117 -0.91 -30.89 -41.64
C ARG A 117 -1.86 -31.93 -41.04
N ARG A 118 -3.03 -32.14 -41.65
CA ARG A 118 -3.95 -33.23 -41.29
C ARG A 118 -3.45 -34.55 -41.86
N ARG A 119 -3.30 -35.53 -40.96
CA ARG A 119 -2.73 -36.87 -41.16
C ARG A 119 -3.66 -37.80 -41.97
N ARG A 120 -3.01 -38.61 -42.83
CA ARG A 120 -3.19 -40.07 -43.06
C ARG A 120 -4.54 -40.50 -43.73
N ARG A 121 -4.63 -41.49 -44.63
CA ARG A 121 -3.89 -42.78 -44.82
C ARG A 121 -4.35 -43.38 -46.21
N PRO A 122 -4.15 -44.67 -46.61
CA PRO A 122 -3.27 -44.99 -47.73
C PRO A 122 -3.79 -45.96 -48.85
N ARG A 123 -2.94 -46.18 -49.86
CA ARG A 123 -2.76 -47.34 -50.78
C ARG A 123 -3.80 -47.57 -51.92
N PRO A 124 -3.64 -48.58 -52.82
CA PRO A 124 -2.91 -48.45 -54.10
C PRO A 124 -3.70 -49.05 -55.30
N ARG A 125 -3.07 -49.14 -56.49
CA ARG A 125 -3.19 -50.13 -57.61
C ARG A 125 -3.25 -49.42 -58.97
N ARG A 126 -2.21 -49.58 -59.79
CA ARG A 126 -2.06 -50.58 -60.88
C ARG A 126 -3.13 -50.41 -61.98
N ARG A 127 -2.73 -49.90 -63.14
CA ARG A 127 -2.68 -50.67 -64.39
C ARG A 127 -1.80 -49.98 -65.41
#